data_AF-A0A950UDU4-F1
#
_entry.id   AF-A0A950UDU4-F1
#
_cell.length_a   1.000
_cell.length_b   1.000
_cell.length_c   1.000
_cell.angle_alpha   90.00
_cell.angle_beta   90.00
_cell.angle_gamma   90.00
#
_symmetry.space_group_name_H-M   'P 1'
#
loop_
_entity.id
_entity.type
_entity.pdbx_description
1 polymer ?
#
loop_
_entity_poly.entity_id
_entity_poly.type
_entity_poly.pdbx_seq_one_letter_code
_entity_poly.pdbx_strand_id
1 'polypeptide(L)'
;MTDSRYTPELVERILHRLSNGDTLRSICRDEGIPESSFRTWVHTDRDGLGARYARARALQIDCLADEVLTVAYRSDLDPAERRVITENLRWLLSKLRPERFGDRLLVAGDPENPIQHLHKVISLDELTKDQLDALEVFCSRMMLEHD
;
A
#
# COMPACT_ATOMS: atom_id res chain seq x y z
N MET A 1 -7.28 -27.02 -17.20
CA MET A 1 -6.82 -26.75 -18.58
C MET A 1 -6.90 -25.26 -18.88
N THR A 2 -6.14 -24.43 -18.18
CA THR A 2 -6.16 -22.97 -18.32
C THR A 2 -4.91 -22.42 -19.01
N ASP A 3 -3.95 -23.29 -19.30
CA ASP A 3 -2.65 -22.93 -19.85
C ASP A 3 -2.71 -22.50 -21.33
N SER A 4 -3.69 -23.00 -22.09
CA SER A 4 -3.83 -22.74 -23.53
C SER A 4 -4.41 -21.37 -23.88
N ARG A 5 -4.95 -20.63 -22.90
CA ARG A 5 -5.52 -19.28 -23.11
C ARG A 5 -4.46 -18.18 -22.97
N TYR A 6 -3.31 -18.48 -22.39
CA TYR A 6 -2.27 -17.49 -22.15
C TYR A 6 -1.62 -17.08 -23.48
N THR A 7 -1.73 -15.80 -23.82
CA THR A 7 -1.06 -15.18 -24.96
C THR A 7 -0.56 -13.78 -24.56
N PRO A 8 0.59 -13.32 -25.08
CA PRO A 8 1.07 -11.96 -24.82
C PRO A 8 0.03 -10.89 -25.14
N GLU A 9 -0.74 -11.05 -26.22
CA GLU A 9 -1.76 -10.10 -26.67
C GLU A 9 -2.93 -10.03 -25.68
N LEU A 10 -3.37 -11.17 -25.13
CA LEU A 10 -4.37 -11.19 -24.06
C LEU A 10 -3.86 -10.48 -22.81
N VAL A 11 -2.62 -10.75 -22.42
CA VAL A 11 -1.99 -10.12 -21.26
C VAL A 11 -1.93 -8.60 -21.43
N GLU A 12 -1.48 -8.11 -22.58
CA GLU A 12 -1.44 -6.67 -22.86
C GLU A 12 -2.82 -6.03 -22.78
N ARG A 13 -3.85 -6.64 -23.37
CA ARG A 13 -5.23 -6.12 -23.27
C ARG A 13 -5.69 -6.05 -21.83
N ILE A 14 -5.44 -7.09 -21.02
CA ILE A 14 -5.83 -7.11 -19.62
C ILE A 14 -5.12 -6.00 -18.85
N LEU A 15 -3.80 -5.87 -19.00
CA LEU A 15 -3.03 -4.85 -18.31
C LEU A 15 -3.45 -3.44 -18.71
N HIS A 16 -3.70 -3.21 -20.01
CA HIS A 16 -4.17 -1.92 -20.52
C HIS A 16 -5.53 -1.55 -19.95
N ARG A 17 -6.52 -2.45 -19.97
CA ARG A 17 -7.84 -2.18 -19.38
C ARG A 17 -7.73 -1.92 -17.87
N LEU A 18 -6.92 -2.74 -17.19
CA LEU A 18 -6.69 -2.61 -15.75
C LEU A 18 -6.12 -1.23 -15.39
N SER A 19 -5.10 -0.76 -16.12
CA SER A 19 -4.51 0.56 -15.88
C SER A 19 -5.47 1.71 -16.15
N ASN A 20 -6.50 1.49 -16.98
CA ASN A 20 -7.55 2.46 -17.28
C ASN A 20 -8.77 2.35 -16.33
N GLY A 21 -8.62 1.74 -15.16
CA GLY A 21 -9.65 1.74 -14.11
C GLY A 21 -10.49 0.47 -14.04
N ASP A 22 -10.57 -0.34 -15.10
CA ASP A 22 -11.40 -1.55 -15.11
C ASP A 22 -10.99 -2.56 -14.03
N THR A 23 -11.97 -3.20 -13.39
CA THR A 23 -11.66 -4.26 -12.40
C THR A 23 -11.17 -5.52 -13.10
N LEU A 24 -10.17 -6.20 -12.52
CA LEU A 24 -9.68 -7.49 -13.04
C LEU A 24 -10.82 -8.49 -13.23
N ARG A 25 -11.80 -8.51 -12.32
CA ARG A 25 -13.00 -9.34 -12.43
C ARG A 25 -13.79 -9.07 -13.70
N SER A 26 -14.06 -7.79 -14.00
CA SER A 26 -14.79 -7.40 -15.20
C SER A 26 -14.02 -7.81 -16.46
N ILE A 27 -12.72 -7.51 -16.49
CA ILE A 27 -11.86 -7.83 -17.62
C ILE A 27 -11.82 -9.34 -17.86
N CYS A 28 -11.58 -10.14 -16.81
CA CYS A 28 -11.53 -11.59 -16.93
C CYS A 28 -12.85 -12.20 -17.41
N ARG A 29 -13.99 -11.66 -16.96
CA ARG A 29 -15.32 -12.08 -17.44
C ARG A 29 -15.47 -11.78 -18.94
N ASP A 30 -15.11 -10.58 -19.37
CA ASP A 30 -15.24 -10.16 -20.77
C ASP A 30 -14.29 -10.95 -21.70
N GLU A 31 -13.08 -11.26 -21.22
CA GLU A 31 -12.09 -12.11 -21.92
C GLU A 31 -12.41 -13.61 -21.81
N GLY A 32 -13.45 -13.97 -21.03
CA GLY A 32 -13.92 -15.32 -20.79
C GLY A 32 -12.93 -16.22 -20.06
N ILE A 33 -11.99 -15.67 -19.29
CA ILE A 33 -10.99 -16.43 -18.51
C ILE A 33 -11.34 -16.42 -17.02
N PRO A 34 -11.03 -17.50 -16.26
CA PRO A 34 -11.14 -17.44 -14.81
C PRO A 34 -10.15 -16.43 -14.22
N GLU A 35 -10.62 -15.58 -13.32
CA GLU A 35 -9.77 -14.61 -12.60
C GLU A 35 -8.61 -15.31 -11.86
N SER A 36 -8.87 -16.50 -11.31
CA SER A 36 -7.87 -17.32 -10.63
C SER A 36 -6.69 -17.67 -11.55
N SER A 37 -6.94 -17.91 -12.84
CA SER A 37 -5.89 -18.27 -13.80
C SER A 37 -4.95 -17.11 -14.05
N PHE A 38 -5.49 -15.90 -14.25
CA PHE A 38 -4.67 -14.70 -14.39
C PHE A 38 -3.85 -14.42 -13.12
N ARG A 39 -4.47 -14.58 -11.95
CA ARG A 39 -3.77 -14.44 -10.66
C ARG A 39 -2.65 -15.46 -10.50
N THR A 40 -2.85 -16.71 -10.95
CA THR A 40 -1.79 -17.72 -10.99
C THR A 40 -0.65 -17.28 -11.90
N TRP A 41 -0.92 -16.81 -13.12
CA TRP A 41 0.14 -16.35 -14.03
C TRP A 41 0.97 -15.19 -13.47
N VAL A 42 0.32 -14.24 -12.80
CA VAL A 42 1.00 -13.15 -12.08
C VAL A 42 1.85 -13.71 -10.93
N HIS A 43 1.30 -14.64 -10.15
CA HIS A 43 1.98 -15.21 -8.98
C HIS A 43 3.19 -16.07 -9.36
N THR A 44 3.10 -16.84 -10.44
CA THR A 44 4.21 -17.64 -10.97
C THR A 44 5.17 -16.81 -11.82
N ASP A 45 5.01 -15.49 -11.85
CA ASP A 45 5.76 -14.51 -12.64
C ASP A 45 6.00 -14.94 -14.10
N ARG A 46 4.96 -15.48 -14.73
CA ARG A 46 5.06 -16.00 -16.11
C ARG A 46 5.46 -14.86 -17.05
N ASP A 47 6.56 -15.04 -17.79
CA ASP A 47 7.15 -14.03 -18.69
C ASP A 47 7.38 -12.65 -18.03
N GLY A 48 7.67 -12.61 -16.73
CA GLY A 48 7.88 -11.36 -15.99
C GLY A 48 6.61 -10.54 -15.77
N LEU A 49 5.43 -11.19 -15.81
CA LEU A 49 4.12 -10.55 -15.68
C LEU A 49 3.94 -9.86 -14.32
N GLY A 50 4.57 -10.33 -13.24
CA GLY A 50 4.41 -9.81 -11.90
C GLY A 50 4.69 -8.30 -11.82
N ALA A 51 5.84 -7.87 -12.32
CA ALA A 51 6.23 -6.46 -12.31
C ALA A 51 5.33 -5.60 -13.20
N ARG A 52 4.89 -6.13 -14.34
CA ARG A 52 4.01 -5.43 -15.29
C ARG A 52 2.61 -5.24 -14.71
N TYR A 53 2.08 -6.26 -14.07
CA TYR A 53 0.81 -6.20 -13.36
C TYR A 53 0.85 -5.24 -12.17
N ALA A 54 1.93 -5.22 -11.40
CA ALA A 54 2.12 -4.25 -10.32
C ALA A 54 2.09 -2.80 -10.83
N ARG A 55 2.75 -2.52 -11.98
CA ARG A 55 2.69 -1.20 -12.63
C ARG A 55 1.28 -0.85 -13.11
N ALA A 56 0.58 -1.79 -13.76
CA ALA A 56 -0.80 -1.57 -14.21
C ALA A 56 -1.74 -1.28 -13.04
N ARG A 57 -1.55 -1.96 -11.88
CA ARG A 57 -2.30 -1.67 -10.65
C ARG A 57 -1.98 -0.30 -10.06
N ALA A 58 -0.74 0.16 -10.15
CA ALA A 58 -0.38 1.51 -9.72
C ALA A 58 -1.12 2.57 -10.57
N LEU A 59 -1.08 2.43 -11.89
CA LEU A 59 -1.80 3.31 -12.81
C LEU A 59 -3.33 3.24 -12.63
N GLN A 60 -3.86 2.04 -12.35
CA GLN A 60 -5.27 1.88 -12.03
C GLN A 60 -5.68 2.75 -10.85
N ILE A 61 -4.85 2.82 -9.81
CA ILE A 61 -5.14 3.62 -8.61
C ILE A 61 -5.17 5.11 -8.95
N ASP A 62 -4.27 5.58 -9.81
CA ASP A 62 -4.29 6.96 -10.31
C ASP A 62 -5.58 7.24 -11.10
N CYS A 63 -5.96 6.34 -12.01
CA CYS A 63 -7.21 6.46 -12.76
C CYS A 63 -8.45 6.48 -11.84
N LEU A 64 -8.50 5.62 -10.82
CA LEU A 64 -9.59 5.61 -9.83
C LEU A 64 -9.62 6.91 -9.00
N ALA A 65 -8.48 7.55 -8.76
CA ALA A 65 -8.42 8.83 -8.07
C ALA A 65 -9.02 9.95 -8.93
N ASP A 66 -8.71 9.98 -10.24
CA ASP A 66 -9.30 10.94 -11.17
C ASP A 66 -10.82 10.71 -11.33
N GLU A 67 -11.26 9.46 -11.34
CA GLU A 67 -12.68 9.07 -11.45
C GLU A 67 -13.54 9.64 -10.31
N VAL A 68 -12.97 9.87 -9.12
CA VAL A 68 -13.69 10.50 -8.01
C VAL A 68 -14.28 11.85 -8.43
N LEU A 69 -13.51 12.68 -9.13
CA LEU A 69 -13.98 14.00 -9.58
C LEU A 69 -14.97 13.85 -10.73
N THR A 70 -14.71 12.95 -11.68
CA THR A 70 -15.63 12.65 -12.78
C THR A 70 -17.02 12.31 -12.24
N VAL A 71 -17.11 11.38 -11.28
CA VAL A 71 -18.39 10.98 -10.67
C VAL A 71 -19.02 12.12 -9.87
N ALA A 72 -18.23 12.92 -9.15
CA ALA A 72 -18.75 14.04 -8.37
C ALA A 72 -19.47 15.08 -9.26
N TYR A 73 -18.99 15.30 -10.48
CA TYR A 73 -19.56 16.28 -11.42
C TYR A 73 -20.60 15.72 -12.39
N ARG A 74 -20.84 14.40 -12.40
CA ARG A 74 -21.92 13.80 -13.19
C ARG A 74 -23.27 14.39 -12.79
N SER A 75 -24.04 14.85 -13.76
CA SER A 75 -25.38 15.40 -13.54
C SER A 75 -26.49 14.39 -13.81
N ASP A 76 -26.14 13.25 -14.42
CA ASP A 76 -27.04 12.17 -14.80
C ASP A 76 -27.28 11.15 -13.66
N LEU A 77 -26.55 11.26 -12.55
CA LEU A 77 -26.67 10.40 -11.37
C LEU A 77 -27.38 11.12 -10.22
N ASP A 78 -28.14 10.35 -9.42
CA ASP A 78 -28.73 10.88 -8.20
C ASP A 78 -27.62 11.37 -7.23
N PRO A 79 -27.82 12.48 -6.48
CA PRO A 79 -26.84 12.95 -5.51
C PRO A 79 -26.41 11.89 -4.48
N ALA A 80 -27.30 10.99 -4.05
CA ALA A 80 -26.97 9.91 -3.14
C ALA A 80 -26.09 8.84 -3.81
N GLU A 81 -26.35 8.50 -5.08
CA GLU A 81 -25.51 7.56 -5.84
C GLU A 81 -24.09 8.11 -6.01
N ARG A 82 -23.96 9.38 -6.40
CA ARG A 82 -22.64 10.05 -6.53
C ARG A 82 -21.87 10.03 -5.22
N ARG A 83 -22.56 10.31 -4.12
CA ARG A 83 -21.96 10.26 -2.79
C ARG A 83 -21.46 8.87 -2.44
N VAL A 84 -22.29 7.84 -2.61
CA VAL A 84 -21.91 6.45 -2.29
C VAL A 84 -20.70 6.03 -3.11
N ILE A 85 -20.68 6.30 -4.42
CA ILE A 85 -19.57 5.93 -5.30
C ILE A 85 -18.29 6.65 -4.87
N THR A 86 -18.33 7.98 -4.70
CA THR A 86 -17.15 8.77 -4.34
C THR A 86 -16.61 8.43 -2.95
N GLU A 87 -17.48 8.13 -1.98
CA GLU A 87 -17.07 7.68 -0.64
C GLU A 87 -16.37 6.31 -0.69
N ASN A 88 -16.91 5.35 -1.45
CA ASN A 88 -16.27 4.04 -1.63
C ASN A 88 -14.91 4.15 -2.34
N LEU A 89 -14.81 4.98 -3.38
CA LEU A 89 -13.53 5.24 -4.06
C LEU A 89 -12.52 5.87 -3.11
N ARG A 90 -12.90 6.91 -2.37
CA ARG A 90 -12.02 7.57 -1.39
C ARG A 90 -11.53 6.60 -0.32
N TRP A 91 -12.43 5.77 0.21
CA TRP A 91 -12.07 4.74 1.18
C TRP A 91 -11.10 3.72 0.59
N LEU A 92 -11.37 3.22 -0.62
CA LEU A 92 -10.49 2.26 -1.29
C LEU A 92 -9.09 2.87 -1.53
N LEU A 93 -9.03 4.10 -2.03
CA LEU A 93 -7.77 4.83 -2.29
C LEU A 93 -6.94 4.98 -1.00
N SER A 94 -7.56 5.32 0.13
CA SER A 94 -6.87 5.45 1.43
C SER A 94 -6.29 4.12 1.93
N LYS A 95 -6.84 2.97 1.50
CA LYS A 95 -6.30 1.64 1.82
C LYS A 95 -5.24 1.17 0.82
N LEU A 96 -5.36 1.53 -0.45
CA LEU A 96 -4.45 1.10 -1.51
C LEU A 96 -3.13 1.90 -1.56
N ARG A 97 -3.19 3.19 -1.23
CA ARG A 97 -2.03 4.12 -1.19
C ARG A 97 -2.16 5.06 0.02
N PRO A 98 -2.08 4.53 1.26
CA PRO A 98 -2.23 5.34 2.48
C PRO A 98 -1.23 6.50 2.56
N GLU A 99 -0.03 6.35 1.99
CA GLU A 99 0.99 7.38 1.93
C GLU A 99 0.55 8.64 1.16
N ARG A 100 -0.36 8.50 0.19
CA ARG A 100 -0.86 9.59 -0.67
C ARG A 100 -2.29 10.01 -0.34
N PHE A 101 -3.17 9.06 -0.04
CA PHE A 101 -4.61 9.31 0.15
C PHE A 101 -5.12 9.00 1.56
N GLY A 102 -4.24 8.56 2.46
CA GLY A 102 -4.58 8.36 3.87
C GLY A 102 -4.62 9.69 4.63
N ASP A 103 -5.40 9.70 5.71
CA ASP A 103 -5.46 10.84 6.62
C ASP A 103 -4.10 11.03 7.31
N ARG A 104 -3.61 12.27 7.35
CA ARG A 104 -2.38 12.64 8.05
C ARG A 104 -2.73 13.38 9.33
N LEU A 105 -2.36 12.80 10.47
CA LEU A 105 -2.47 13.46 11.75
C LEU A 105 -1.13 14.11 12.10
N LEU A 106 -1.12 15.43 12.25
CA LEU A 106 -0.01 16.14 12.87
C LEU A 106 -0.25 16.14 14.38
N VAL A 107 0.62 15.47 15.12
CA VAL A 107 0.62 15.49 16.59
C VAL A 107 1.60 16.57 17.02
N ALA A 108 1.11 17.62 17.67
CA ALA A 108 1.94 18.59 18.37
C ALA A 108 2.20 18.08 19.80
N GLY A 109 3.39 18.35 20.34
CA GLY A 109 3.70 18.05 21.74
C GLY A 109 2.81 18.87 22.68
N ASP A 110 2.40 18.28 23.79
CA ASP A 110 1.69 18.97 24.87
C ASP A 110 2.69 19.82 25.68
N PRO A 111 2.56 21.14 25.77
CA PRO A 111 3.45 21.98 26.59
C PRO A 111 3.39 21.67 28.09
N GLU A 112 2.24 21.20 28.59
CA GLU A 112 2.06 20.81 29.99
C GLU A 112 2.58 19.39 30.25
N ASN A 113 2.61 18.55 29.21
CA ASN A 113 3.14 17.18 29.25
C ASN A 113 4.13 16.93 28.09
N PRO A 114 5.27 17.64 28.07
CA PRO A 114 6.19 17.52 26.95
C PRO A 114 6.76 16.11 26.88
N ILE A 115 6.89 15.57 25.65
CA ILE A 115 7.60 14.31 25.43
C ILE A 115 9.04 14.52 25.90
N GLN A 116 9.42 13.85 26.99
CA GLN A 116 10.77 13.95 27.54
C GLN A 116 11.71 13.08 26.70
N HIS A 117 12.44 13.72 25.78
CA HIS A 117 13.51 13.06 25.03
C HIS A 117 14.78 12.99 25.89
N LEU A 118 15.03 11.86 26.55
CA LEU A 118 16.31 11.56 27.21
C LEU A 118 17.35 11.16 26.16
N HIS A 119 17.87 12.13 25.41
CA HIS A 119 19.01 11.92 24.52
C HIS A 119 20.28 12.41 25.19
N LYS A 120 20.98 11.51 25.89
CA LYS A 120 22.34 11.77 26.38
C LYS A 120 23.31 10.90 25.60
N VAL A 121 23.95 11.50 24.59
CA VAL A 121 25.15 10.90 23.98
C VAL A 121 26.25 11.06 25.01
N ILE A 122 26.56 9.97 25.71
CA ILE A 122 27.70 9.93 26.61
C ILE A 122 28.85 9.32 25.81
N SER A 123 29.95 10.06 25.69
CA SER A 123 31.19 9.45 25.20
C SER A 123 31.64 8.42 26.21
N LEU A 124 31.92 7.19 25.76
CA LEU A 124 32.44 6.14 26.64
C LEU A 124 33.77 6.56 27.30
N ASP A 125 34.52 7.44 26.64
CA ASP A 125 35.81 7.96 27.13
C ASP A 125 35.65 8.93 28.31
N GLU A 126 34.44 9.47 28.53
CA GLU A 126 34.14 10.42 29.62
C GLU A 126 33.53 9.72 30.84
N LEU A 127 33.29 8.40 30.77
CA LEU A 127 32.74 7.63 31.87
C LEU A 127 33.82 7.25 32.88
N THR A 128 33.47 7.34 34.16
CA THR A 128 34.33 6.77 35.21
C THR A 128 34.31 5.24 35.12
N LYS A 129 35.32 4.60 35.72
CA LYS A 129 35.38 3.14 35.81
C LYS A 129 34.09 2.55 36.42
N ASP A 130 33.62 3.12 37.53
CA ASP A 130 32.40 2.67 38.20
C ASP A 130 31.15 2.78 37.30
N GLN A 131 31.10 3.79 36.43
CA GLN A 131 30.01 3.97 35.47
C GLN A 131 30.10 3.00 34.29
N LEU A 132 31.31 2.69 33.81
CA LEU A 132 31.55 1.67 32.79
C LEU A 132 31.17 0.28 33.31
N ASP A 133 31.59 -0.06 34.52
CA ASP A 133 31.25 -1.34 35.16
C ASP A 133 29.73 -1.47 35.35
N ALA A 134 29.05 -0.39 35.76
CA ALA A 134 27.59 -0.38 35.88
C ALA A 134 26.88 -0.56 34.52
N LEU A 135 27.40 0.05 33.46
CA LEU A 135 26.89 -0.09 32.10
C LEU A 135 27.09 -1.51 31.57
N GLU A 136 28.24 -2.13 31.83
CA GLU A 136 28.54 -3.52 31.46
C GLU A 136 27.59 -4.50 32.13
N VAL A 137 27.31 -4.31 33.43
CA VAL A 137 26.32 -5.11 34.17
C VAL A 137 24.92 -4.94 33.58
N PHE A 138 24.51 -3.70 33.26
CA PHE A 138 23.22 -3.42 32.66
C PHE A 138 23.07 -4.10 31.29
N CYS A 139 24.05 -3.92 30.39
CA CYS A 139 24.05 -4.52 29.06
C CYS A 139 24.03 -6.06 29.13
N SER A 140 24.82 -6.64 30.04
CA SER A 140 24.87 -8.10 30.22
C SER A 140 23.52 -8.67 30.66
N ARG A 141 22.80 -7.99 31.56
CA ARG A 141 21.46 -8.42 32.00
C ARG A 141 20.41 -8.27 30.90
N MET A 142 20.45 -7.17 30.15
CA MET A 142 19.53 -6.92 29.04
C MET A 142 19.68 -7.94 27.90
N MET A 143 20.89 -8.47 27.67
CA MET A 143 21.13 -9.52 26.68
C MET A 143 20.79 -10.94 27.17
N LEU A 144 20.64 -11.15 28.47
CA LEU A 144 20.30 -12.45 29.07
C LEU A 144 18.79 -12.67 29.24
N GLU A 145 17.93 -11.67 29.01
CA GLU A 145 16.46 -11.81 29.03
C GLU A 145 15.87 -12.34 27.70
N HIS A 146 16.72 -12.75 26.75
CA HIS A 146 16.33 -13.26 25.44
C HIS A 146 16.70 -14.73 25.17
N ASP A 147 16.94 -15.53 26.22
CA ASP A 147 16.93 -17.00 26.15
C ASP A 147 15.78 -17.61 26.98
#